data_AF-A0A1L9GSC7-F1
#
_entry.id   AF-A0A1L9GSC7-F1
#
_cell.length_a   1.000
_cell.length_b   1.000
_cell.length_c   1.000
_cell.angle_alpha   90.00
_cell.angle_beta   90.00
_cell.angle_gamma   90.00
#
_symmetry.space_group_name_H-M   'P 1'
#
loop_
_entity.id
_entity.type
_entity.pdbx_description
1 polymer ?
#
loop_
_entity_poly.entity_id
_entity_poly.type
_entity_poly.pdbx_seq_one_letter_code
_entity_poly.pdbx_strand_id
1 'polypeptide(L)'
;MSKRRLRLEILEKMAQLATAGFGLVAALAWNSAIQDLFKKVNVFGSPDGLVVKFVYAAVVTIIVVFVTITIGRSINKLKDQLGIVPEGDQDKK
;
A
#
# COMPACT_ATOMS: atom_id res chain seq x y z
N MET A 1 34.43 10.94 -9.48
CA MET A 1 33.10 11.17 -8.85
C MET A 1 33.26 11.96 -7.56
N SER A 2 32.44 12.99 -7.32
CA SER A 2 32.43 13.70 -6.03
C SER A 2 31.98 12.75 -4.92
N LYS A 3 32.74 12.63 -3.82
CA LYS A 3 32.43 11.78 -2.65
C LYS A 3 30.99 11.96 -2.14
N ARG A 4 30.41 13.16 -2.33
CA ARG A 4 29.02 13.46 -1.94
C ARG A 4 27.98 12.76 -2.82
N ARG A 5 28.22 12.64 -4.12
CA ARG A 5 27.32 11.94 -5.05
C ARG A 5 27.24 10.45 -4.74
N LEU A 6 28.39 9.81 -4.48
CA LEU A 6 28.43 8.40 -4.09
C LEU A 6 27.69 8.15 -2.77
N ARG A 7 27.89 9.01 -1.76
CA ARG A 7 27.17 8.88 -0.49
C ARG A 7 25.66 9.05 -0.66
N LEU A 8 25.22 9.99 -1.50
CA LEU A 8 23.81 10.19 -1.81
C LEU A 8 23.22 8.93 -2.45
N GLU A 9 23.87 8.40 -3.48
CA GLU A 9 23.42 7.20 -4.19
C GLU A 9 23.33 5.98 -3.24
N ILE A 10 24.32 5.79 -2.36
CA ILE A 10 24.27 4.73 -1.35
C ILE A 10 23.06 4.93 -0.41
N LEU A 11 22.83 6.15 0.08
CA LEU A 11 21.69 6.43 0.96
C LEU A 11 20.36 6.20 0.27
N GLU A 12 20.22 6.61 -0.99
CA GLU A 12 19.01 6.36 -1.80
C GLU A 12 18.76 4.86 -1.97
N LYS A 13 19.79 4.08 -2.30
CA LYS A 13 19.66 2.62 -2.43
C LYS A 13 19.34 1.96 -1.09
N MET A 14 19.95 2.40 0.00
CA MET A 14 19.64 1.90 1.34
C MET A 14 18.20 2.24 1.75
N ALA A 15 17.72 3.45 1.47
CA ALA A 15 16.35 3.84 1.72
C ALA A 15 15.35 3.01 0.89
N GLN A 16 15.66 2.74 -0.38
CA GLN A 16 14.85 1.86 -1.23
C GLN A 16 14.78 0.44 -0.68
N LEU A 17 15.93 -0.16 -0.33
CA LEU A 17 16.00 -1.50 0.23
C LEU A 17 15.27 -1.60 1.58
N ALA A 18 15.47 -0.62 2.47
CA ALA A 18 14.78 -0.56 3.76
C ALA A 18 13.27 -0.44 3.57
N THR A 19 12.81 0.46 2.70
CA THR A 19 11.39 0.65 2.40
C THR A 19 10.77 -0.62 1.81
N ALA A 20 11.47 -1.29 0.89
CA ALA A 20 11.00 -2.56 0.32
C ALA A 20 10.91 -3.66 1.37
N GLY A 21 11.97 -3.82 2.19
CA GLY A 21 12.00 -4.80 3.27
C GLY A 21 10.89 -4.58 4.30
N PHE A 22 10.73 -3.35 4.79
CA PHE A 22 9.65 -3.00 5.72
C PHE A 22 8.27 -3.10 5.07
N GLY A 23 8.14 -2.79 3.78
CA GLY A 23 6.90 -2.99 3.02
C GLY A 23 6.47 -4.46 3.01
N LEU A 24 7.42 -5.38 2.80
CA LEU A 24 7.15 -6.82 2.88
C LEU A 24 6.74 -7.25 4.29
N VAL A 25 7.50 -6.82 5.31
CA VAL A 25 7.17 -7.14 6.72
C VAL A 25 5.79 -6.61 7.09
N ALA A 26 5.46 -5.38 6.70
CA ALA A 26 4.15 -4.78 6.95
C ALA A 26 3.02 -5.55 6.26
N ALA A 27 3.20 -5.95 4.99
CA ALA A 27 2.23 -6.74 4.26
C ALA A 27 1.94 -8.09 4.95
N LEU A 28 2.99 -8.77 5.40
CA LEU A 28 2.87 -10.04 6.14
C LEU A 28 2.18 -9.85 7.49
N ALA A 29 2.56 -8.81 8.24
CA ALA A 29 1.97 -8.51 9.55
C ALA A 29 0.48 -8.20 9.44
N TRP A 30 0.06 -7.40 8.47
CA TRP A 30 -1.35 -7.07 8.24
C TRP A 30 -2.16 -8.28 7.79
N ASN A 31 -1.63 -9.12 6.89
CA ASN A 31 -2.27 -10.37 6.50
C ASN A 31 -2.55 -11.25 7.74
N SER A 32 -1.54 -11.48 8.57
CA SER A 32 -1.69 -12.30 9.79
C SER A 32 -2.65 -11.66 10.80
N ALA A 33 -2.56 -10.35 11.04
CA ALA A 33 -3.41 -9.65 12.00
C ALA A 33 -4.91 -9.75 11.64
N ILE A 34 -5.25 -9.59 10.36
CA ILE A 34 -6.63 -9.72 9.89
C ILE A 34 -7.11 -11.17 10.04
N GLN A 35 -6.28 -12.16 9.69
CA GLN A 35 -6.63 -13.57 9.86
C GLN A 35 -6.86 -13.94 11.33
N ASP A 36 -5.98 -13.49 12.23
CA ASP A 36 -6.10 -13.76 13.66
C ASP A 36 -7.30 -13.05 14.28
N LEU A 37 -7.66 -11.87 13.79
CA LEU A 37 -8.91 -11.20 14.16
C LEU A 37 -10.12 -12.09 13.80
N PHE A 38 -10.19 -12.61 12.58
CA PHE A 38 -11.28 -13.50 12.18
C PHE A 38 -11.34 -14.80 13.00
N LYS A 39 -10.17 -15.39 13.33
CA LYS A 39 -10.09 -16.56 14.21
C LYS A 39 -10.63 -16.27 15.61
N LYS A 40 -10.29 -15.12 16.20
CA LYS A 40 -10.70 -14.75 17.56
C LYS A 40 -12.17 -14.35 17.67
N VAL A 41 -12.71 -13.71 16.64
CA VAL A 41 -14.06 -13.16 16.68
C VAL A 41 -15.12 -14.27 16.71
N ASN A 42 -14.82 -15.49 16.23
CA ASN A 42 -15.69 -16.69 16.28
C ASN A 42 -17.15 -16.48 15.80
N VAL A 43 -17.44 -15.34 15.15
CA VAL A 43 -18.78 -14.94 14.66
C VAL A 43 -19.23 -15.82 13.49
N PHE A 44 -18.30 -16.43 12.76
CA PHE A 44 -18.56 -17.15 11.51
C PHE A 44 -18.41 -18.67 11.62
N GLY A 45 -18.33 -19.23 12.83
CA GLY A 45 -18.13 -20.66 13.06
C GLY A 45 -16.67 -21.09 12.88
N SER A 46 -16.42 -22.24 12.24
CA SER A 46 -15.06 -22.78 12.09
C SER A 46 -14.13 -21.78 11.39
N PRO A 47 -12.93 -21.51 11.95
CA PRO A 47 -11.96 -20.58 11.37
C PRO A 47 -11.52 -20.93 9.94
N ASP A 48 -11.58 -22.21 9.58
CA ASP A 48 -11.25 -22.71 8.24
C ASP A 48 -12.45 -22.82 7.30
N GLY A 49 -13.62 -22.34 7.74
CA GLY A 49 -14.85 -22.34 6.96
C GLY A 49 -14.73 -21.52 5.68
N LEU A 50 -15.35 -22.02 4.60
CA LEU A 50 -15.37 -21.34 3.30
C LEU A 50 -15.86 -19.89 3.43
N VAL A 51 -16.90 -19.66 4.25
CA VAL A 51 -17.47 -18.33 4.52
C VAL A 51 -16.44 -17.37 5.11
N VAL A 52 -15.62 -17.83 6.07
CA VAL A 52 -14.57 -16.99 6.69
C VAL A 52 -13.56 -16.53 5.65
N LYS A 53 -13.16 -17.41 4.73
CA LYS A 53 -12.22 -17.09 3.64
C LYS A 53 -12.79 -16.06 2.67
N PHE A 54 -14.08 -16.16 2.33
CA PHE A 54 -14.75 -15.17 1.48
C PHE A 54 -14.89 -13.81 2.16
N VAL A 55 -15.23 -13.78 3.45
CA VAL A 55 -15.29 -12.53 4.22
C VAL A 55 -13.90 -11.90 4.34
N TYR A 56 -12.87 -12.70 4.64
CA TYR A 56 -11.48 -12.25 4.64
C TYR A 56 -11.09 -11.59 3.30
N ALA A 57 -11.35 -12.26 2.18
CA ALA A 57 -11.05 -11.73 0.86
C ALA A 57 -11.77 -10.41 0.58
N ALA A 58 -13.08 -10.34 0.88
CA ALA A 58 -13.87 -9.12 0.70
C ALA A 58 -13.33 -7.94 1.51
N VAL A 59 -12.98 -8.16 2.79
CA VAL A 59 -12.41 -7.12 3.66
C VAL A 59 -11.07 -6.63 3.13
N VAL A 60 -10.17 -7.53 2.73
CA VAL A 60 -8.87 -7.16 2.16
C VAL A 60 -9.06 -6.35 0.87
N THR A 61 -9.99 -6.74 -0.01
CA THR A 61 -10.29 -5.97 -1.23
C THR A 61 -10.78 -4.55 -0.92
N ILE A 62 -11.69 -4.39 0.04
CA ILE A 62 -12.19 -3.07 0.45
C ILE A 62 -11.04 -2.19 0.96
N ILE A 63 -10.17 -2.73 1.83
CA ILE A 63 -9.02 -2.02 2.36
C ILE A 63 -8.08 -1.58 1.23
N VAL A 64 -7.74 -2.50 0.32
CA VAL A 64 -6.87 -2.20 -0.83
C VAL A 64 -7.45 -1.08 -1.69
N VAL A 65 -8.73 -1.18 -2.08
CA VAL A 65 -9.40 -0.15 -2.89
C VAL A 65 -9.36 1.21 -2.18
N PHE A 66 -9.68 1.25 -0.88
CA PHE A 66 -9.68 2.48 -0.11
C PHE A 66 -8.28 3.12 -0.05
N VAL A 67 -7.24 2.33 0.23
CA VAL A 67 -5.85 2.79 0.27
C VAL A 67 -5.41 3.31 -1.10
N THR A 68 -5.67 2.55 -2.16
CA THR A 68 -5.30 2.94 -3.53
C THR A 68 -5.97 4.25 -3.95
N ILE A 69 -7.27 4.42 -3.68
CA ILE A 69 -7.99 5.67 -3.98
C ILE A 69 -7.41 6.84 -3.19
N THR A 70 -7.12 6.65 -1.90
CA THR A 70 -6.60 7.71 -1.03
C THR A 70 -5.20 8.17 -1.47
N ILE A 71 -4.32 7.24 -1.83
CA ILE A 71 -3.01 7.55 -2.38
C ILE A 71 -3.15 8.28 -3.71
N GLY A 72 -4.00 7.78 -4.62
CA GLY A 72 -4.23 8.42 -5.93
C GLY A 72 -4.75 9.85 -5.81
N ARG A 73 -5.71 10.10 -4.92
CA ARG A 73 -6.22 11.46 -4.64
C ARG A 73 -5.14 12.38 -4.06
N SER A 74 -4.29 11.86 -3.17
CA SER A 74 -3.21 12.63 -2.56
C SER A 74 -2.15 13.03 -3.59
N ILE A 75 -1.81 12.13 -4.52
CA ILE A 75 -0.91 12.42 -5.63
C ILE A 75 -1.48 13.51 -6.53
N ASN A 76 -2.77 13.39 -6.92
CA ASN A 76 -3.40 14.38 -7.79
C ASN A 76 -3.44 15.76 -7.13
N LYS A 77 -3.82 15.84 -5.86
CA LYS A 77 -3.81 17.10 -5.10
C LYS A 77 -2.43 17.74 -5.05
N LEU A 78 -1.36 16.94 -4.91
CA LEU A 78 0.00 17.45 -4.91
C LEU A 78 0.43 17.95 -6.30
N LYS A 79 0.04 17.24 -7.37
CA LYS A 79 0.29 17.68 -8.75
C LYS A 79 -0.39 19.02 -9.05
N ASP A 80 -1.64 19.19 -8.64
CA ASP A 80 -2.40 20.43 -8.80
C ASP A 80 -1.73 21.61 -8.09
N GLN A 81 -1.25 21.40 -6.85
CA GLN A 81 -0.52 22.42 -6.07
C GLN A 81 0.80 22.85 -6.71
N LEU A 82 1.46 21.94 -7.41
CA LEU A 82 2.73 22.20 -8.10
C LEU A 82 2.54 22.72 -9.54
N GLY A 83 1.29 22.91 -10.00
CA GLY A 83 0.99 23.34 -11.37
C GLY A 83 1.36 22.31 -12.44
N ILE A 84 1.49 21.04 -12.05
CA ILE A 84 1.82 19.94 -12.96
C ILE A 84 0.52 19.46 -13.59
N VAL A 85 0.26 19.86 -14.84
CA VAL A 85 -0.93 19.44 -15.59
C VAL A 85 -0.95 17.91 -15.69
N PRO A 86 -2.04 17.25 -15.25
CA PRO A 86 -2.20 15.81 -15.40
C PRO A 86 -2.07 15.44 -16.88
N GLU A 87 -1.23 14.44 -17.18
CA GLU A 87 -0.91 14.00 -18.54
C GLU A 87 -2.17 13.62 -19.36
N GLY A 88 -3.25 13.19 -18.70
CA GLY A 88 -4.54 12.87 -19.33
C GLY A 88 -5.48 14.05 -19.63
N ASP A 89 -5.14 15.28 -19.24
CA ASP A 89 -5.90 16.49 -19.60
C ASP A 89 -5.25 17.29 -20.75
N GLN A 90 -4.08 16.86 -21.26
CA GLN A 90 -3.42 17.51 -22.38
C GLN A 90 -4.14 17.28 -23.72
N ASP A 91 -4.92 16.20 -23.84
CA ASP A 91 -5.67 15.84 -25.05
C ASP A 91 -7.06 16.51 -25.18
N LYS A 92 -7.46 17.38 -24.24
CA LYS A 92 -8.77 18.05 -24.24
C LYS A 92 -8.77 19.44 -24.89
N LYS A 93 -7.74 19.80 -25.68
CA LYS A 93 -7.69 21.05 -26.45
C LYS A 93 -8.10 20.86 -27.90
#